data_AF-A0A427K5N3-F1
#
_entry.id   AF-A0A427K5N3-F1
#
_cell.length_a   1.000
_cell.length_b   1.000
_cell.length_c   1.000
_cell.angle_alpha   90.00
_cell.angle_beta   90.00
_cell.angle_gamma   90.00
#
_symmetry.space_group_name_H-M   'P 1'
#
loop_
_entity.id
_entity.type
_entity.pdbx_description
1 polymer ?
#
loop_
_entity_poly.entity_id
_entity_poly.type
_entity_poly.pdbx_seq_one_letter_code
_entity_poly.pdbx_strand_id
1 'polypeptide(L)' 'MILKFTGYFIMALCLVSFILSIIIYGVNRKKYYQLLGEFQKNNSFPAPYSFHCMTGFFGAMPVAHFFLNLKKKRKYFS' A
#
# COMPACT_ATOMS: atom_id res chain seq x y z
N MET A 1 -18.15 10.52 -30.79
CA MET A 1 -18.79 11.06 -29.58
C MET A 1 -18.62 10.12 -28.38
N ILE A 2 -18.90 8.81 -28.55
CA ILE A 2 -18.74 7.77 -27.52
C ILE A 2 -17.33 7.69 -26.92
N LEU A 3 -16.26 7.67 -27.74
CA LEU A 3 -14.86 7.62 -27.27
C LEU A 3 -14.47 8.74 -26.29
N LYS A 4 -14.97 9.96 -26.51
CA LYS A 4 -14.71 11.10 -25.61
C LYS A 4 -15.40 10.91 -24.27
N PHE A 5 -16.67 10.49 -24.29
CA PHE A 5 -17.44 10.22 -23.08
C PHE A 5 -16.83 9.09 -22.25
N THR A 6 -16.43 7.99 -22.89
CA THR A 6 -15.73 6.88 -22.22
C THR A 6 -14.39 7.34 -21.62
N GLY A 7 -13.65 8.20 -22.31
CA GLY A 7 -12.41 8.78 -21.80
C GLY A 7 -12.62 9.62 -20.53
N TYR A 8 -13.60 10.54 -20.53
CA TYR A 8 -13.94 11.32 -19.34
C TYR A 8 -14.38 10.44 -18.17
N PHE A 9 -15.15 9.39 -18.45
CA PHE A 9 -15.60 8.44 -17.43
C PHE A 9 -14.43 7.71 -16.77
N ILE A 10 -13.48 7.19 -17.55
CA ILE A 10 -12.28 6.51 -17.02
C ILE A 10 -11.44 7.48 -16.18
N MET A 11 -11.20 8.70 -16.67
CA MET A 11 -10.43 9.70 -15.93
C MET A 11 -11.10 10.06 -14.59
N ALA A 12 -12.42 10.29 -14.59
CA ALA A 12 -13.16 10.57 -13.37
C ALA A 12 -13.10 9.41 -12.38
N LEU A 13 -13.25 8.17 -12.86
CA LEU A 13 -13.15 6.97 -12.03
C LEU A 13 -11.76 6.86 -11.39
N CYS A 14 -10.68 7.03 -12.17
CA CYS A 14 -9.31 7.00 -11.65
C CYS A 14 -9.07 8.07 -10.59
N LEU A 15 -9.56 9.30 -10.81
CA LEU A 15 -9.46 10.40 -9.84
C LEU A 15 -10.15 10.07 -8.52
N VAL A 16 -11.38 9.57 -8.58
CA VAL A 16 -12.14 9.19 -7.39
C VAL A 16 -11.44 8.05 -6.65
N SER A 17 -10.98 7.00 -7.35
CA SER A 17 -10.24 5.90 -6.73
C SER A 17 -8.93 6.35 -6.09
N PHE A 18 -8.22 7.29 -6.71
CA PHE A 18 -6.98 7.86 -6.17
C PHE A 18 -7.23 8.64 -4.88
N ILE A 19 -8.24 9.51 -4.87
CA ILE A 19 -8.63 10.28 -3.68
C ILE A 19 -9.04 9.35 -2.53
N LEU A 20 -9.88 8.35 -2.82
CA LEU A 20 -10.27 7.34 -1.82
C LEU A 20 -9.07 6.61 -1.25
N SER A 21 -8.10 6.25 -2.09
CA SER A 21 -6.87 5.57 -1.63
C SER A 21 -6.06 6.44 -0.67
N ILE A 22 -5.92 7.73 -0.97
CA ILE A 22 -5.24 8.69 -0.09
C ILE A 22 -5.97 8.81 1.25
N ILE A 23 -7.30 8.92 1.24
CA ILE A 23 -8.10 9.02 2.47
C ILE A 23 -7.93 7.76 3.33
N ILE A 24 -8.07 6.58 2.72
CA ILE A 24 -7.90 5.29 3.40
C ILE A 24 -6.50 5.19 4.03
N TYR A 25 -5.46 5.59 3.29
CA TYR A 25 -4.11 5.63 3.84
C TYR A 25 -4.00 6.63 5.00
N GLY A 26 -4.52 7.84 4.85
CA GLY A 26 -4.49 8.88 5.88
C GLY A 26 -5.11 8.39 7.20
N VAL A 27 -6.30 7.78 7.13
CA VAL A 27 -7.01 7.21 8.29
C VAL A 27 -6.22 6.07 8.93
N ASN A 28 -5.58 5.21 8.13
CA ASN A 28 -4.84 4.05 8.63
C ASN A 28 -3.35 4.34 8.90
N ARG A 29 -2.87 5.56 8.62
CA ARG A 29 -1.46 5.94 8.64
C ARG A 29 -0.81 5.61 9.98
N LYS A 30 -1.47 5.95 11.08
CA LYS A 30 -0.97 5.70 12.44
C LYS A 30 -0.78 4.20 12.69
N LYS A 31 -1.78 3.39 12.38
CA LYS A 31 -1.72 1.92 12.52
C LYS A 31 -0.65 1.31 11.64
N TYR A 32 -0.51 1.81 10.41
CA TYR A 32 0.53 1.39 9.47
C TYR A 32 1.94 1.59 10.06
N TYR A 33 2.27 2.80 10.54
CA TYR A 33 3.59 3.07 11.12
C TYR A 33 3.81 2.36 12.46
N GLN A 34 2.77 2.14 13.26
CA GLN A 34 2.87 1.31 14.47
C GLN A 34 3.29 -0.12 14.12
N LEU A 35 2.61 -0.75 13.16
CA LEU A 35 2.93 -2.11 12.70
C LEU A 35 4.35 -2.19 12.13
N LEU A 36 4.74 -1.17 11.36
CA LEU A 36 6.08 -1.06 10.78
C LEU A 36 7.16 -1.00 11.87
N GLY A 37 6.97 -0.13 12.85
CA GLY A 37 7.90 0.05 13.97
C GLY A 37 7.97 -1.18 14.86
N GLU A 38 6.84 -1.83 15.15
CA GLU A 38 6.82 -3.09 15.89
C GLU A 38 7.59 -4.21 15.19
N PHE A 39 7.45 -4.32 13.87
CA PHE A 39 8.20 -5.29 13.08
C PHE A 39 9.70 -4.99 13.11
N GLN A 40 10.09 -3.73 12.92
CA GLN A 40 11.49 -3.29 12.87
C GLN A 40 12.23 -3.40 14.20
N LYS A 41 11.54 -3.45 15.34
CA LYS A 41 12.17 -3.66 16.65
C LYS A 41 12.94 -4.99 16.72
N ASN A 42 12.39 -6.04 16.11
CA ASN A 42 12.89 -7.40 16.25
C ASN A 42 13.33 -8.02 14.93
N ASN A 43 13.06 -7.38 13.78
CA ASN A 43 13.33 -7.92 12.46
C ASN A 43 13.81 -6.83 11.51
N SER A 44 14.65 -7.19 10.55
CA SER A 44 14.95 -6.33 9.40
C SER A 44 14.00 -6.63 8.25
N PHE A 45 13.50 -5.59 7.58
CA PHE A 45 12.75 -5.80 6.34
C PHE A 45 13.68 -6.40 5.28
N PRO A 46 13.20 -7.39 4.52
CA PRO A 46 13.94 -7.89 3.37
C PRO A 46 14.12 -6.82 2.29
N ALA A 47 15.18 -6.90 1.50
CA ALA A 47 15.66 -5.84 0.60
C ALA A 47 14.60 -5.12 -0.28
N PRO A 48 13.61 -5.80 -0.92
CA PRO A 48 12.58 -5.07 -1.67
C PRO A 48 11.63 -4.29 -0.75
N TYR A 49 11.30 -4.84 0.43
CA TYR A 49 10.38 -4.24 1.38
C TYR A 49 11.00 -3.13 2.22
N SER A 50 12.33 -3.14 2.40
CA SER A 50 13.05 -2.06 3.10
C SER A 50 13.01 -0.74 2.34
N PHE A 51 12.97 -0.78 1.00
CA PHE A 51 12.71 0.42 0.22
C PHE A 51 11.25 0.87 0.37
N HIS A 52 10.31 -0.05 0.19
CA HIS A 52 8.88 0.30 0.23
C HIS A 52 8.44 0.85 1.59
N CYS A 53 8.99 0.38 2.71
CA CYS A 53 8.63 0.88 4.04
C CYS A 53 8.95 2.37 4.25
N MET A 54 9.88 2.94 3.47
CA MET A 54 10.23 4.37 3.51
C MET A 54 9.34 5.25 2.63
N THR A 55 8.61 4.66 1.68
CA THR A 55 7.87 5.39 0.64
C THR A 55 6.43 5.78 1.03
N GLY A 56 6.04 5.54 2.28
CA GLY A 56 4.75 5.97 2.83
C GLY A 56 3.55 5.40 2.05
N PHE A 57 2.73 6.28 1.46
CA PHE A 57 1.53 5.89 0.71
C PHE A 57 1.84 4.90 -0.42
N PHE A 58 2.88 5.17 -1.22
CA PHE A 58 3.25 4.35 -2.37
C PHE A 58 3.77 2.96 -1.97
N GLY A 59 4.39 2.87 -0.79
CA GLY A 59 4.87 1.62 -0.22
C GLY A 59 3.86 0.89 0.66
N ALA A 60 2.72 1.51 0.96
CA ALA A 60 1.73 0.95 1.87
C ALA A 60 1.18 -0.38 1.34
N MET A 61 0.91 -0.47 0.03
CA MET A 61 0.41 -1.69 -0.60
C MET A 61 1.39 -2.87 -0.51
N PRO A 62 2.64 -2.78 -1.02
CA PRO A 62 3.58 -3.90 -0.97
C PRO A 62 3.91 -4.31 0.49
N VAL A 63 3.99 -3.35 1.40
CA VAL A 63 4.24 -3.63 2.83
C VAL A 63 3.02 -4.26 3.50
N ALA A 64 1.80 -3.81 3.21
CA ALA A 64 0.58 -4.46 3.71
C ALA A 64 0.46 -5.89 3.19
N HIS A 65 0.80 -6.11 1.92
CA HIS A 65 0.84 -7.45 1.33
C HIS A 65 1.87 -8.36 2.01
N PHE A 66 3.05 -7.83 2.35
CA PHE A 66 4.05 -8.53 3.16
C PHE A 66 3.49 -8.98 4.51
N PHE A 67 2.87 -8.08 5.27
CA PHE A 67 2.26 -8.40 6.57
C PHE A 67 1.07 -9.38 6.46
N LEU A 68 0.25 -9.24 5.42
CA LEU A 68 -0.85 -10.16 5.16
C LEU A 68 -0.37 -11.56 4.85
N ASN A 69 0.70 -11.66 4.06
CA ASN A 69 1.33 -12.93 3.83
C ASN A 69 1.86 -13.43 5.17
N LEU A 70 2.59 -12.62 5.98
CA LEU A 70 3.20 -13.04 7.28
C LEU A 70 2.19 -13.72 8.17
N LYS A 71 1.00 -13.12 8.28
CA LYS A 71 -0.14 -13.69 9.00
C LYS A 71 -0.56 -15.07 8.49
N LYS A 72 -0.50 -15.30 7.17
CA LYS A 72 -0.83 -16.58 6.50
C LYS A 72 0.30 -17.62 6.56
N LYS A 73 1.45 -17.34 7.20
CA LYS A 73 2.63 -18.23 7.26
C LYS A 73 3.11 -18.74 5.89
N ARG A 74 2.81 -18.03 4.79
CA ARG A 74 3.37 -18.33 3.47
C ARG A 74 4.87 -18.01 3.48
N LYS A 75 5.70 -18.59 2.62
CA LYS A 75 7.12 -18.20 2.54
C LYS A 75 7.24 -16.80 1.90
N TYR A 76 8.06 -15.93 2.49
CA TYR A 76 8.30 -14.55 1.98
C TYR A 76 9.50 -14.46 1.04
N PHE A 77 10.34 -15.49 1.02
CA PHE A 77 11.54 -15.59 0.22
C PHE A 77 11.71 -17.06 -0.18
N SER A 78 11.97 -17.29 -1.46
CA SER A 78 12.80 -18.40 -1.90
C SER A 78 14.23 -17.87 -2.07
#